data_AF-A0A7Y5L4E3-F1
#
_entry.id   AF-A0A7Y5L4E3-F1
#
_cell.length_a   1.000
_cell.length_b   1.000
_cell.length_c   1.000
_cell.angle_alpha   90.00
_cell.angle_beta   90.00
_cell.angle_gamma   90.00
#
_symmetry.space_group_name_H-M   'P 1'
#
loop_
_entity.id
_entity.type
_entity.pdbx_description
1 polymer ?
#
loop_
_entity_poly.entity_id
_entity_poly.type
_entity_poly.pdbx_seq_one_letter_code
_entity_poly.pdbx_strand_id
1 'polypeptide(L)'
;MEKRVIILAGPTASGKTDLAVSLAEKLGTEIISADSRQVYMLTDIGTAKPTAEQLNTIKHHLISVIPPDQTYNASLFEKDAEKIIDELHRHD
;
A
#
# COMPACT_ATOMS: atom_id res chain seq x y z
N MET A 1 -10.51 -1.34 -21.32
CA MET A 1 -9.22 -2.06 -21.35
C MET A 1 -9.14 -2.96 -20.12
N GLU A 2 -8.31 -4.00 -20.16
CA GLU A 2 -8.03 -4.84 -19.00
C GLU A 2 -7.13 -4.09 -18.02
N LYS A 3 -7.53 -4.03 -16.74
CA LYS A 3 -6.78 -3.36 -15.67
C LYS A 3 -5.60 -4.24 -15.27
N ARG A 4 -4.37 -3.68 -15.21
CA ARG A 4 -3.16 -4.44 -14.86
C ARG A 4 -2.76 -4.12 -13.43
N VAL A 5 -2.45 -5.16 -12.66
CA VAL A 5 -1.98 -5.03 -11.28
C VAL A 5 -0.72 -5.87 -11.12
N ILE A 6 0.32 -5.27 -10.54
CA ILE A 6 1.56 -5.98 -10.17
C ILE A 6 1.48 -6.32 -8.69
N ILE A 7 1.65 -7.61 -8.36
CA ILE A 7 1.63 -8.10 -6.99
C ILE A 7 3.06 -8.42 -6.54
N LEU A 8 3.51 -7.75 -5.49
CA LEU A 8 4.79 -8.02 -4.83
C LEU A 8 4.56 -8.75 -3.50
N ALA A 9 4.66 -10.08 -3.53
CA ALA A 9 4.48 -10.94 -2.37
C ALA A 9 5.83 -11.49 -1.86
N GLY A 10 5.92 -11.78 -0.56
CA GLY A 10 7.13 -12.34 0.06
C GLY A 10 7.14 -12.18 1.59
N PRO A 11 8.05 -12.87 2.30
CA PRO A 11 8.10 -12.85 3.75
C PRO A 11 8.46 -11.47 4.31
N THR A 12 8.14 -11.23 5.60
CA THR A 12 8.57 -10.00 6.30
C THR A 12 10.10 -9.88 6.27
N ALA A 13 10.60 -8.66 6.19
CA ALA A 13 12.03 -8.33 6.07
C ALA A 13 12.73 -8.80 4.78
N SER A 14 12.00 -9.21 3.74
CA SER A 14 12.59 -9.58 2.44
C SER A 14 12.89 -8.41 1.50
N GLY A 15 12.82 -7.16 1.98
CA GLY A 15 13.10 -5.96 1.16
C GLY A 15 12.00 -5.54 0.17
N LYS A 16 10.75 -6.00 0.37
CA LYS A 16 9.63 -5.68 -0.57
C LYS A 16 9.37 -4.20 -0.72
N THR A 17 9.43 -3.43 0.36
CA THR A 17 9.14 -1.99 0.34
C THR A 17 10.10 -1.26 -0.58
N ASP A 18 11.40 -1.51 -0.47
CA ASP A 18 12.42 -0.85 -1.30
C ASP A 18 12.23 -1.22 -2.79
N LEU A 19 11.93 -2.49 -3.07
CA LEU A 19 11.63 -2.93 -4.44
C LEU A 19 10.35 -2.28 -4.99
N ALA A 20 9.30 -2.18 -4.17
CA ALA A 20 8.03 -1.57 -4.55
C ALA A 20 8.20 -0.10 -4.90
N VAL A 21 8.95 0.66 -4.08
CA VAL A 21 9.26 2.07 -4.33
C VAL A 21 10.03 2.22 -5.64
N SER A 22 11.13 1.47 -5.83
CA SER A 22 11.93 1.57 -7.07
C SER A 22 11.14 1.19 -8.33
N LEU A 23 10.24 0.21 -8.23
CA LEU A 23 9.39 -0.19 -9.35
C LEU A 23 8.34 0.87 -9.65
N ALA A 24 7.71 1.43 -8.61
CA ALA A 24 6.68 2.46 -8.75
C ALA A 24 7.24 3.75 -9.38
N GLU A 25 8.46 4.17 -9.00
CA GLU A 25 9.17 5.29 -9.63
C GLU A 25 9.40 5.06 -11.12
N LYS A 26 9.88 3.88 -11.51
CA LYS A 26 10.17 3.54 -12.91
C LYS A 26 8.92 3.45 -13.78
N LEU A 27 7.80 3.04 -13.19
CA LEU A 27 6.53 2.88 -13.88
C LEU A 27 5.64 4.12 -13.79
N GLY A 28 6.02 5.13 -12.99
CA GLY A 28 5.18 6.31 -12.75
C GLY A 28 3.85 5.97 -12.10
N THR A 29 3.83 5.02 -11.15
CA THR A 29 2.59 4.52 -10.52
C THR A 29 2.61 4.64 -9.00
N GLU A 30 1.50 4.28 -8.36
CA GLU A 30 1.29 4.36 -6.91
C GLU A 30 1.29 2.95 -6.28
N ILE A 31 1.46 2.87 -4.95
CA ILE A 31 1.55 1.59 -4.22
C ILE A 31 0.32 1.39 -3.34
N ILE A 32 -0.28 0.20 -3.36
CA ILE A 32 -1.33 -0.21 -2.42
C ILE A 32 -0.73 -1.17 -1.39
N SER A 33 -0.71 -0.80 -0.10
CA SER A 33 -0.21 -1.69 0.94
C SER A 33 -1.22 -2.81 1.24
N ALA A 34 -0.75 -4.05 1.16
CA ALA A 34 -1.51 -5.25 1.53
C ALA A 34 -1.04 -5.84 2.88
N ASP A 35 -0.58 -4.98 3.80
CA ASP A 35 -0.18 -5.38 5.16
C ASP A 35 -1.29 -5.03 6.17
N SER A 36 -1.86 -6.07 6.79
CA SER A 36 -2.95 -5.92 7.77
C SER A 36 -2.61 -5.10 9.01
N ARG A 37 -1.32 -4.86 9.30
CA ARG A 37 -0.87 -4.10 10.46
C ARG A 37 -0.55 -2.64 10.12
N GLN A 38 -0.07 -2.37 8.90
CA GLN A 38 0.31 -1.02 8.48
C GLN A 38 -0.91 -0.10 8.25
N VAL A 39 -2.10 -0.68 8.07
CA VAL A 39 -3.36 0.06 7.91
C VAL A 39 -3.73 0.93 9.12
N TYR A 40 -3.30 0.56 10.32
CA TYR A 40 -3.63 1.25 11.57
C TYR A 40 -2.73 2.46 11.81
N MET A 41 -3.27 3.59 12.27
CA MET A 41 -2.51 4.76 12.70
C MET A 41 -1.72 4.51 14.00
N LEU A 42 -0.72 5.34 14.30
CA LEU A 42 0.02 5.37 15.58
C LEU A 42 0.78 4.08 15.95
N THR A 43 1.02 3.18 14.99
CA THR A 43 1.68 1.88 15.20
C THR A 43 3.00 1.74 14.43
N ASP A 44 3.61 2.86 14.04
CA ASP A 44 4.63 2.92 12.99
C ASP A 44 5.86 2.04 13.27
N ILE A 45 6.40 2.13 14.50
CA ILE A 45 7.59 1.36 14.93
C ILE A 45 7.30 -0.14 14.97
N GLY A 46 6.19 -0.54 15.60
CA GLY A 46 5.82 -1.96 15.81
C GLY A 46 5.28 -2.67 14.56
N THR A 47 5.15 -1.95 13.45
CA THR A 47 4.61 -2.47 12.18
C THR A 47 5.55 -2.23 11.00
N ALA A 48 6.76 -1.73 11.26
CA ALA A 48 7.79 -1.48 10.25
C ALA A 48 7.23 -0.72 9.03
N LYS A 49 6.47 0.35 9.28
CA LYS A 49 5.94 1.19 8.19
C LYS A 49 7.06 1.84 7.39
N PRO A 50 6.83 2.15 6.10
CA PRO A 50 7.77 2.93 5.31
C PRO A 50 8.11 4.26 6.00
N THR A 51 9.34 4.72 5.81
CA THR A 51 9.81 5.97 6.40
C THR A 51 9.11 7.17 5.76
N ALA A 52 9.12 8.32 6.43
CA ALA A 52 8.58 9.56 5.86
C ALA A 52 9.23 9.91 4.50
N GLU A 53 10.52 9.62 4.34
CA GLU A 53 11.22 9.78 3.06
C GLU A 53 10.62 8.89 1.97
N GLN A 54 10.42 7.60 2.23
CA GLN A 54 9.81 6.66 1.28
C GLN A 54 8.36 7.04 0.94
N LEU A 55 7.59 7.50 1.93
CA LEU A 55 6.21 7.96 1.75
C LEU A 55 6.11 9.26 0.96
N ASN A 56 7.13 10.11 1.01
CA ASN A 56 7.18 11.37 0.26
C ASN A 56 7.54 11.16 -1.22
N THR A 57 8.24 10.08 -1.56
CA THR A 57 8.69 9.83 -2.93
C THR A 57 7.60 9.20 -3.79
N ILE A 58 6.87 8.22 -3.24
CA ILE A 58 5.78 7.52 -3.92
C ILE A 58 4.56 7.52 -3.02
N LYS A 59 3.38 7.80 -3.58
CA LYS A 59 2.13 7.71 -2.85
C LYS A 59 1.83 6.26 -2.49
N HIS A 60 1.68 6.01 -1.19
CA HIS A 60 1.27 4.74 -0.64
C HIS A 60 -0.17 4.84 -0.12
N HIS A 61 -1.01 3.91 -0.53
CA HIS A 61 -2.38 3.76 -0.05
C HIS A 61 -2.46 2.72 1.06
N LEU A 62 -3.52 2.82 1.86
CA LEU A 62 -3.86 1.87 2.92
C LEU A 62 -2.79 1.72 4.01
N ILE A 63 -1.99 2.79 4.22
CA ILE A 63 -1.08 2.93 5.36
C ILE A 63 -1.63 4.02 6.28
N SER A 64 -1.76 3.73 7.57
CA SER A 64 -2.27 4.69 8.57
C SER A 64 -3.63 5.30 8.19
N VAL A 65 -4.56 4.50 7.67
CA VAL A 65 -5.87 4.97 7.18
C VAL A 65 -7.00 4.81 8.21
N ILE A 66 -6.82 3.99 9.25
CA ILE A 66 -7.82 3.82 10.31
C ILE A 66 -7.23 3.93 11.73
N PRO A 67 -8.04 4.33 12.72
CA PRO A 67 -7.68 4.26 14.14
C PRO A 67 -7.41 2.82 14.65
N PRO A 68 -6.54 2.64 15.66
CA PRO A 68 -6.21 1.32 16.24
C PRO A 68 -7.39 0.55 16.87
N ASP A 69 -8.45 1.23 17.26
CA ASP A 69 -9.64 0.66 17.90
C ASP A 69 -10.72 0.23 16.89
N GLN A 70 -10.51 0.47 15.59
CA GLN A 70 -11.38 0.00 14.53
C GLN A 70 -10.98 -1.38 14.03
N THR A 71 -11.93 -2.11 13.43
CA THR A 71 -11.64 -3.40 12.81
C THR A 71 -11.39 -3.23 11.32
N TYR A 72 -10.30 -3.83 10.83
CA TYR A 72 -10.02 -3.97 9.39
C TYR A 72 -9.86 -5.43 9.01
N ASN A 73 -10.59 -5.87 7.98
CA ASN A 73 -10.60 -7.25 7.54
C ASN A 73 -10.42 -7.33 6.01
N ALA A 74 -10.29 -8.57 5.50
CA ALA A 74 -10.07 -8.81 4.08
C ALA A 74 -11.16 -8.22 3.17
N SER A 75 -12.44 -8.23 3.61
CA SER A 75 -13.54 -7.67 2.81
C SER A 75 -13.52 -6.14 2.74
N LEU A 76 -12.97 -5.46 3.75
CA LEU A 76 -12.74 -4.02 3.72
C LEU A 76 -11.55 -3.70 2.82
N PHE A 77 -10.45 -4.45 2.97
CA PHE A 77 -9.29 -4.34 2.10
C PHE A 77 -9.66 -4.51 0.62
N GLU A 78 -10.44 -5.53 0.26
CA GLU A 78 -10.90 -5.76 -1.10
C GLU A 78 -11.61 -4.53 -1.68
N LYS A 79 -12.60 -4.01 -0.95
CA LYS A 79 -13.38 -2.83 -1.37
C LYS A 79 -12.51 -1.59 -1.54
N ASP A 80 -11.61 -1.33 -0.58
CA ASP A 80 -10.75 -0.16 -0.60
C ASP A 80 -9.70 -0.26 -1.72
N ALA A 81 -9.10 -1.44 -1.90
CA ALA A 81 -8.14 -1.70 -2.97
C ALA A 81 -8.79 -1.62 -4.35
N GLU A 82 -9.97 -2.20 -4.56
CA GLU A 82 -10.72 -2.09 -5.82
C GLU A 82 -11.01 -0.63 -6.17
N LYS A 83 -11.45 0.17 -5.19
CA LYS A 83 -11.71 1.59 -5.40
C LYS A 83 -10.45 2.32 -5.88
N ILE A 84 -9.30 2.07 -5.24
CA ILE A 84 -8.02 2.69 -5.62
C ILE A 84 -7.57 2.22 -7.01
N ILE A 85 -7.66 0.92 -7.30
CA ILE A 85 -7.31 0.34 -8.62
C ILE A 85 -8.17 1.01 -9.71
N ASP A 86 -9.45 1.21 -9.45
CA ASP A 86 -10.38 1.88 -10.36
C ASP A 86 -10.04 3.36 -10.56
N GLU A 87 -9.64 4.07 -9.51
CA GLU A 87 -9.17 5.45 -9.60
C GLU A 87 -7.90 5.57 -10.46
N LEU A 88 -6.91 4.72 -10.22
CA LEU A 88 -5.63 4.76 -10.95
C LEU A 88 -5.82 4.49 -12.46
N HIS A 89 -6.65 3.51 -12.82
CA HIS A 89 -6.91 3.19 -14.24
C HIS A 89 -7.90 4.15 -14.93
N ARG A 90 -8.56 5.05 -14.20
CA ARG A 90 -9.40 6.10 -14.80
C ARG A 90 -8.58 7.26 -15.34
N HIS A 91 -7.34 7.40 -14.90
CA HIS A 91 -6.43 8.49 -15.27
C HIS A 91 -5.37 8.07 -16.32
N ASP A 92 -5.44 6.83 -16.81
CA ASP A 92 -4.76 6.33 -18.02
C ASP A 92 -5.55 6.65 -19.30
#